data_AF-A0AA94VG00-F1
#
_entry.id   AF-A0AA94VG00-F1
#
_cell.length_a   1.000
_cell.length_b   1.000
_cell.length_c   1.000
_cell.angle_alpha   90.00
_cell.angle_beta   90.00
_cell.angle_gamma   90.00
#
_symmetry.space_group_name_H-M   'P 1'
#
loop_
_entity.id
_entity.type
_entity.pdbx_description
1 polymer ?
#
loop_
_entity_poly.entity_id
_entity_poly.type
_entity_poly.pdbx_seq_one_letter_code
_entity_poly.pdbx_strand_id
1 'polypeptide(L)' 'MTREEFRAIRKRLGFNQAELAALLGYGSAIRVSEFERETNPVQVPRLVALLMLAMDQTGWRPPAE' A
#
# COMPACT_ATOMS: atom_id res chain seq x y z
N MET A 1 0.86 0.34 11.00
CA MET A 1 -0.44 0.84 10.51
C MET A 1 -1.41 -0.31 10.46
N THR A 2 -2.70 -0.01 10.61
CA THR A 2 -3.78 -0.99 10.50
C THR A 2 -4.09 -1.31 9.05
N ARG A 3 -4.88 -2.38 8.82
CA ARG A 3 -5.38 -2.74 7.47
C ARG A 3 -6.26 -1.63 6.90
N GLU A 4 -7.08 -0.98 7.74
CA GLU A 4 -7.98 0.10 7.35
C GLU A 4 -7.20 1.35 6.94
N GLU A 5 -6.17 1.72 7.70
CA GLU A 5 -5.30 2.84 7.40
C GLU A 5 -4.58 2.64 6.07
N PHE A 6 -3.98 1.46 5.86
CA PHE A 6 -3.30 1.13 4.61
C PHE A 6 -4.24 1.19 3.41
N ARG A 7 -5.44 0.61 3.54
CA ARG A 7 -6.49 0.65 2.51
C ARG A 7 -6.97 2.07 2.21
N ALA A 8 -7.15 2.89 3.25
CA ALA A 8 -7.59 4.26 3.11
C ALA A 8 -6.54 5.11 2.39
N ILE A 9 -5.25 4.98 2.76
CA ILE A 9 -4.14 5.65 2.09
C ILE A 9 -4.11 5.25 0.60
N ARG A 10 -4.11 3.95 0.29
CA ARG A 10 -4.08 3.49 -1.11
C ARG A 10 -5.18 4.13 -1.96
N LYS A 11 -6.41 4.18 -1.43
CA LYS A 11 -7.55 4.81 -2.11
C LYS A 11 -7.34 6.31 -2.30
N ARG A 12 -6.84 7.05 -1.30
CA ARG A 12 -6.52 8.48 -1.43
C ARG A 12 -5.43 8.76 -2.44
N LEU A 13 -4.44 7.87 -2.52
CA LEU A 13 -3.37 7.92 -3.52
C LEU A 13 -3.86 7.62 -4.94
N GLY A 14 -5.09 7.13 -5.11
CA GLY A 14 -5.71 6.84 -6.40
C GLY A 14 -5.39 5.46 -6.98
N PHE A 15 -4.77 4.57 -6.19
CA PHE A 15 -4.35 3.26 -6.70
C PHE A 15 -5.40 2.17 -6.45
N ASN A 16 -5.61 1.31 -7.43
CA ASN A 16 -6.13 -0.04 -7.20
C ASN A 16 -5.02 -0.95 -6.59
N GLN A 17 -5.37 -2.18 -6.21
CA GLN A 17 -4.39 -3.07 -5.55
C GLN A 17 -3.25 -3.51 -6.49
N ALA A 18 -3.52 -3.69 -7.78
CA ALA A 18 -2.52 -4.10 -8.76
C ALA A 18 -1.52 -2.97 -9.05
N GLU A 19 -2.01 -1.74 -9.18
CA GLU A 19 -1.16 -0.55 -9.39
C GLU A 19 -0.26 -0.31 -8.19
N LEU A 20 -0.79 -0.41 -6.96
CA LEU A 20 0.05 -0.29 -5.77
C LEU A 20 1.04 -1.45 -5.66
N ALA A 21 0.65 -2.67 -6.03
CA ALA A 21 1.56 -3.80 -6.05
C ALA A 21 2.73 -3.56 -7.00
N ALA A 22 2.46 -3.10 -8.23
CA ALA A 22 3.49 -2.74 -9.20
C ALA A 22 4.41 -1.65 -8.67
N LEU A 23 3.86 -0.57 -8.11
CA LEU A 23 4.64 0.53 -7.53
C LEU A 23 5.58 0.08 -6.40
N LEU A 24 5.12 -0.87 -5.57
CA LEU A 24 5.89 -1.40 -4.45
C LEU A 24 6.83 -2.55 -4.85
N GLY A 25 6.92 -2.89 -6.14
CA GLY A 25 7.74 -3.99 -6.64
C GLY A 25 7.21 -5.38 -6.27
N TYR A 26 5.92 -5.50 -5.93
CA TYR A 26 5.27 -6.80 -5.72
C TYR A 26 4.75 -7.36 -7.04
N GLY A 27 5.06 -8.63 -7.32
CA GLY A 27 4.64 -9.30 -8.55
C GLY A 27 3.14 -9.60 -8.65
N SER A 28 2.33 -9.30 -7.62
CA SER A 28 0.88 -9.58 -7.64
C SER A 28 0.09 -8.67 -6.69
N ALA A 29 -1.13 -8.31 -7.13
CA ALA A 29 -2.13 -7.62 -6.31
C ALA A 29 -2.51 -8.40 -5.02
N ILE A 30 -2.30 -9.72 -5.00
CA ILE A 30 -2.54 -10.57 -3.82
C ILE A 30 -1.77 -10.04 -2.61
N ARG A 31 -0.53 -9.58 -2.80
CA ARG A 31 0.29 -9.09 -1.69
C ARG A 31 -0.32 -7.86 -1.01
N VAL A 32 -0.90 -6.96 -1.78
CA VAL A 32 -1.64 -5.80 -1.25
C VAL A 32 -2.94 -6.26 -0.59
N SER A 33 -3.64 -7.24 -1.18
CA SER A 33 -4.85 -7.81 -0.58
C SER A 33 -4.59 -8.49 0.76
N GLU A 34 -3.45 -9.15 0.96
CA GLU A 34 -3.07 -9.77 2.23
C GLU A 34 -2.96 -8.75 3.37
N PHE A 35 -2.54 -7.52 3.06
CA PHE A 35 -2.47 -6.43 4.02
C PHE A 35 -3.85 -5.86 4.35
N GLU A 36 -4.78 -5.84 3.38
CA GLU A 36 -6.09 -5.20 3.51
C GLU A 36 -7.21 -6.12 3.98
N ARG A 37 -7.03 -7.44 3.85
CA ARG A 37 -8.11 -8.40 4.08
C ARG A 37 -8.58 -8.41 5.52
N GLU A 38 -9.87 -8.71 5.67
CA GLU A 38 -10.48 -8.71 7.00
C GLU A 38 -10.02 -9.91 7.84
N THR A 39 -10.01 -11.09 7.23
CA THR A 39 -9.67 -12.33 7.89
C THR A 39 -8.18 -12.63 7.77
N ASN A 40 -7.50 -12.85 8.90
CA ASN A 40 -6.07 -13.18 8.99
C ASN A 40 -5.17 -12.18 8.22
N PRO A 41 -5.25 -10.86 8.46
CA PRO A 41 -4.43 -9.89 7.75
C PRO A 41 -2.94 -10.17 8.00
N VAL A 42 -2.14 -10.04 6.95
CA VAL A 42 -0.69 -10.00 7.09
C VAL A 42 -0.32 -8.61 7.60
N GLN A 43 0.57 -8.55 8.59
CA GLN A 43 1.07 -7.28 9.09
C GLN A 43 1.76 -6.49 7.96
N VAL A 44 1.38 -5.22 7.81
CA VAL A 44 2.08 -4.31 6.88
C VAL A 44 3.52 -4.11 7.37
N PRO A 45 4.54 -4.43 6.55
CA PRO A 45 5.93 -4.20 6.93
C PRO A 45 6.18 -2.73 7.29
N ARG A 46 7.01 -2.47 8.30
CA ARG A 46 7.26 -1.12 8.81
C ARG A 46 7.69 -0.14 7.71
N LEU A 47 8.58 -0.53 6.81
CA LEU A 47 9.06 0.34 5.73
C LEU A 47 7.97 0.67 4.70
N VAL A 48 7.12 -0.30 4.38
CA VAL A 48 5.95 -0.08 3.50
C VAL A 48 4.99 0.90 4.17
N ALA A 49 4.75 0.75 5.47
CA ALA A 49 3.90 1.67 6.22
C ALA A 49 4.45 3.11 6.21
N LEU A 50 5.75 3.28 6.42
CA LEU A 50 6.40 4.60 6.35
C LEU A 50 6.32 5.22 4.95
N LEU A 51 6.56 4.42 3.91
CA LEU A 51 6.45 4.87 2.53
C LEU A 51 5.04 5.34 2.19
N MET A 52 4.03 4.55 2.53
CA MET A 52 2.61 4.89 2.31
C MET A 52 2.24 6.20 3.01
N LEU A 53 2.67 6.39 4.27
CA LEU A 53 2.45 7.64 5.00
C LEU A 53 3.15 8.83 4.35
N ALA A 54 4.41 8.67 3.91
CA ALA A 54 5.15 9.72 3.24
C ALA A 54 4.47 10.14 1.93
N MET A 55 4.02 9.19 1.12
CA MET A 55 3.30 9.47 -0.13
C MET A 55 1.98 10.21 0.11
N ASP A 56 1.23 9.81 1.15
CA ASP A 56 -0.06 10.42 1.51
C ASP A 56 0.10 11.86 2.02
N GLN A 57 1.11 12.08 2.87
CA GLN A 57 1.30 13.36 3.56
C GLN A 57 2.03 14.41 2.73
N THR A 58 2.97 13.99 1.88
CA THR A 58 3.83 14.93 1.13
C THR A 58 3.44 15.07 -0.33
N GLY A 59 2.61 14.18 -0.85
CA GLY A 59 2.32 14.10 -2.29
C GLY A 59 3.47 13.52 -3.12
N TRP A 60 4.63 13.23 -2.51
CA TRP A 60 5.75 12.59 -3.20
C TRP A 60 5.34 11.21 -3.74
N ARG A 61 5.91 10.83 -4.88
CA ARG A 61 5.74 9.52 -5.52
C ARG A 61 7.11 9.01 -5.95
N PRO A 62 7.41 7.70 -5.81
CA PRO A 62 8.63 7.16 -6.40
C PRO A 62 8.54 7.32 -7.93
N PRO A 63 9.70 7.52 -8.60
CA PRO A 63 9.72 7.56 -10.07
C PRO A 63 9.21 6.23 -10.63
N ALA A 64 8.53 6.28 -11.77
CA ALA A 64 8.23 5.08 -12.53
C ALA A 64 9.55 4.49 -13.05
N GLU A 65 9.80 3.21 -12.77
CA GLU A 65 10.88 2.45 -13.41
C GLU A 65 10.50 2.10 -14.86
#